data_AF-A0A5J6I4A9-F1
#
_entry.id   AF-A0A5J6I4A9-F1
#
_cell.length_a   1.000
_cell.length_b   1.000
_cell.length_c   1.000
_cell.angle_alpha   90.00
_cell.angle_beta   90.00
_cell.angle_gamma   90.00
#
_symmetry.space_group_name_H-M   'P 1'
#
loop_
_entity.id
_entity.type
_entity.pdbx_description
1 polymer ?
#
loop_
_entity_poly.entity_id
_entity_poly.type
_entity_poly.pdbx_seq_one_letter_code
_entity_poly.pdbx_strand_id
1 'polypeptide(L)' 'MSPDVPPRTPLRSAAELNELIRALWSHPQVPLTAEQREEYGRLCAELRQVERGDVIEAA' A
#
# COMPACT_ATOMS: atom_id res chain seq x y z
N MET A 1 -25.75 -10.52 20.76
CA MET A 1 -24.55 -9.67 20.71
C MET A 1 -23.78 -10.05 19.46
N SER A 2 -23.91 -9.28 18.38
CA SER A 2 -23.09 -9.47 17.18
C SER A 2 -21.66 -9.06 17.52
N PRO A 3 -20.64 -9.83 17.11
CA PRO A 3 -19.27 -9.35 17.18
C PRO A 3 -19.15 -8.18 16.21
N ASP A 4 -18.92 -6.99 16.77
CA ASP A 4 -18.46 -5.81 16.05
C ASP A 4 -17.09 -6.17 15.46
N VAL A 5 -17.08 -6.62 14.20
CA VAL A 5 -15.83 -6.78 13.45
C VAL A 5 -15.35 -5.34 13.28
N PRO A 6 -14.23 -4.93 13.91
CA PRO A 6 -13.73 -3.57 13.70
C PRO A 6 -13.61 -3.40 12.18
N PRO A 7 -14.10 -2.28 11.62
CA PRO A 7 -14.01 -2.06 10.18
C PRO A 7 -12.55 -2.27 9.84
N ARG A 8 -12.27 -3.34 9.08
CA ARG A 8 -10.97 -3.56 8.48
C ARG A 8 -10.69 -2.23 7.81
N THR A 9 -9.72 -1.50 8.34
CA THR A 9 -9.32 -0.19 7.83
C THR A 9 -9.36 -0.33 6.33
N PRO A 10 -10.11 0.51 5.58
CA PRO A 10 -10.31 0.30 4.17
C PRO A 10 -8.92 0.05 3.58
N LEU A 11 -8.69 -1.18 3.12
CA LEU A 11 -7.42 -1.57 2.54
C LEU A 11 -7.23 -0.55 1.43
N ARG A 12 -6.20 0.29 1.57
CA ARG A 12 -5.96 1.36 0.60
C ARG A 12 -5.97 0.71 -0.77
N SER A 13 -6.66 1.32 -1.72
CA SER A 13 -6.71 0.80 -3.07
C SER A 13 -5.30 0.71 -3.65
N ALA A 14 -5.09 -0.17 -4.63
CA ALA A 14 -3.82 -0.25 -5.33
C ALA A 14 -3.41 1.11 -5.93
N ALA A 15 -4.37 1.94 -6.35
CA ALA A 15 -4.13 3.29 -6.83
C ALA A 15 -3.55 4.21 -5.74
N GLU A 16 -4.18 4.25 -4.56
CA GLU A 16 -3.69 5.06 -3.42
C GLU A 16 -2.30 4.63 -2.98
N LEU A 17 -2.03 3.32 -2.92
CA LEU A 17 -0.71 2.80 -2.57
C LEU A 17 0.36 3.20 -3.58
N ASN A 18 0.03 3.19 -4.88
CA ASN A 18 0.93 3.66 -5.92
C ASN A 18 1.23 5.17 -5.82
N GLU A 19 0.24 5.99 -5.45
CA GLU A 19 0.47 7.42 -5.21
C GLU A 19 1.38 7.65 -4.00
N LEU A 20 1.15 6.94 -2.89
CA LEU A 20 2.00 7.03 -1.70
C LEU A 20 3.43 6.59 -1.99
N ILE A 21 3.61 5.51 -2.76
CA ILE A 21 4.94 5.07 -3.22
C ILE A 21 5.61 6.19 -4.01
N ARG A 22 4.92 6.78 -5.00
CA ARG A 22 5.49 7.88 -5.81
C ARG A 22 5.83 9.11 -4.97
N ALA A 23 5.02 9.42 -3.96
CA ALA A 23 5.22 10.55 -3.05
C ALA A 23 6.50 10.43 -2.20
N LEU A 24 7.07 9.23 -2.04
CA LEU A 24 8.36 9.06 -1.37
C LEU A 24 9.51 9.74 -2.12
N TRP A 25 9.40 9.91 -3.45
CA TRP A 25 10.39 10.60 -4.25
C TRP A 25 10.04 12.08 -4.39
N SER A 26 10.78 12.94 -3.69
CA SER A 26 10.74 14.39 -3.92
C SER A 26 11.36 14.79 -5.27
N HIS A 27 12.29 13.99 -5.78
CA HIS A 27 12.88 14.18 -7.11
C HIS A 27 13.34 12.84 -7.72
N PRO A 28 13.19 12.60 -9.04
CA PRO A 28 13.51 11.31 -9.67
C PRO A 28 14.98 10.87 -9.54
N GLN A 29 15.88 11.83 -9.33
CA GLN A 29 17.33 11.58 -9.23
C GLN A 29 17.82 11.47 -7.78
N VAL A 30 16.95 11.70 -6.79
CA VAL A 30 17.33 11.64 -5.38
C VAL A 30 17.02 10.24 -4.84
N PRO A 31 18.00 9.51 -4.29
CA PRO A 31 17.76 8.22 -3.67
C PRO A 31 16.95 8.38 -2.38
N LEU A 32 16.15 7.37 -2.06
CA LEU A 32 15.40 7.31 -0.82
C LEU A 32 16.34 7.22 0.40
N THR A 33 15.99 7.93 1.47
CA THR A 33 16.63 7.77 2.78
C THR A 33 16.34 6.38 3.36
N ALA A 34 17.08 5.97 4.41
CA ALA A 34 16.84 4.69 5.07
C ALA A 34 15.38 4.54 5.55
N GLU A 35 14.85 5.59 6.17
CA GLU A 35 13.45 5.65 6.63
C GLU A 35 12.44 5.53 5.48
N GLN A 36 12.69 6.25 4.37
CA GLN A 36 11.84 6.16 3.19
C GLN A 36 11.90 4.77 2.52
N ARG A 37 13.06 4.09 2.59
CA ARG A 37 13.19 2.71 2.08
C ARG A 37 12.41 1.71 2.91
N GLU A 38 12.37 1.87 4.24
CA GLU A 38 11.52 1.05 5.11
C GLU A 38 10.04 1.27 4.77
N GLU A 39 9.62 2.52 4.60
CA GLU A 39 8.25 2.85 4.22
C GLU A 39 7.89 2.31 2.83
N TYR A 40 8.78 2.44 1.85
CA TYR A 40 8.63 1.85 0.52
C TYR A 40 8.40 0.33 0.61
N GLY A 41 9.16 -0.36 1.46
CA GLY A 41 9.01 -1.79 1.70
C GLY A 41 7.64 -2.15 2.26
N ARG A 42 7.12 -1.36 3.21
CA ARG A 42 5.78 -1.53 3.79
C ARG A 42 4.70 -1.33 2.73
N LEU A 43 4.75 -0.24 1.98
CA LEU A 43 3.77 0.07 0.93
C LEU A 43 3.79 -0.98 -0.19
N CYS A 44 4.95 -1.49 -0.59
CA CYS A 44 5.05 -2.58 -1.57
C CYS A 44 4.53 -3.93 -1.06
N ALA A 45 4.58 -4.17 0.25
CA ALA A 45 3.98 -5.36 0.85
C ALA A 45 2.45 -5.23 0.89
N GLU A 46 1.93 -4.07 1.26
CA GLU A 46 0.50 -3.75 1.25
C GLU A 46 -0.08 -3.84 -0.17
N LEU A 47 0.61 -3.26 -1.16
CA LEU A 47 0.19 -3.31 -2.57
C LEU A 47 0.08 -4.74 -3.08
N ARG A 48 1.06 -5.60 -2.78
CA ARG A 48 1.01 -7.03 -3.14
C ARG A 48 -0.14 -7.79 -2.49
N GLN A 49 -0.60 -7.38 -1.31
CA GLN A 49 -1.76 -8.01 -0.67
C GLN A 49 -3.06 -7.58 -1.35
N VAL A 50 -3.16 -6.29 -1.72
CA VAL A 50 -4.30 -5.75 -2.46
C VAL A 50 -4.39 -6.38 -3.85
N GLU A 51 -3.29 -6.38 -4.61
CA GLU A 51 -3.25 -7.02 -5.94
C GLU A 51 -3.61 -8.52 -5.88
N ARG A 52 -3.18 -9.24 -4.84
CA ARG A 52 -3.55 -10.65 -4.65
C ARG A 52 -5.03 -10.83 -4.29
N GLY A 53 -5.62 -9.89 -3.55
CA GLY A 53 -7.04 -9.88 -3.21
C GLY A 53 -7.92 -9.55 -4.42
N ASP A 54 -7.54 -8.53 -5.18
CA ASP A 54 -8.25 -8.08 -6.39
C ASP A 54 -8.18 -9.12 -7.52
N VAL A 55 -7.07 -9.88 -7.62
CA VAL A 55 -6.94 -10.98 -8.60
C VAL A 55 -7.97 -12.09 -8.37
N ILE A 56 -8.54 -12.24 -7.16
CA ILE A 56 -9.61 -13.24 -6.93
C ILE A 56 -10.99 -12.73 -7.38
N GLU A 57 -11.23 -11.42 -7.40
CA GLU A 57 -12.50 -10.86 -7.93
C GLU A 57 -12.51 -10.66 -9.45
N ALA A 58 -11.35 -10.70 -10.11
CA ALA A 58 -11.22 -10.35 -11.53
C ALA A 58 -11.29 -11.52 -12.53
N ALA A 59 -11.90 -12.67 -12.19
CA ALA A 59 -11.99 -13.85 -13.08
C ALA A 59 -13.42 -14.30 -13.39
#